data_AF-A0A1L9B3P3-F1
#
_entry.id   AF-A0A1L9B3P3-F1
#
_cell.length_a   1.000
_cell.length_b   1.000
_cell.length_c   1.000
_cell.angle_alpha   90.00
_cell.angle_beta   90.00
_cell.angle_gamma   90.00
#
_symmetry.space_group_name_H-M   'P 1'
#
loop_
_entity.id
_entity.type
_entity.pdbx_description
1 polymer ?
#
loop_
_entity_poly.entity_id
_entity_poly.type
_entity_poly.pdbx_seq_one_letter_code
_entity_poly.pdbx_strand_id
1 'polypeptide(L)'
;MSSEWTVGKVEPLPAEWQGRKVGLMDALLYARKRIMERRGLWSVTGGETIESLFHFTIGWASNTQFNGESDQEWCDFLDWLDEVEPAARYEGWHVTFLRECGGDHERAVLKFLDRAHEFVSLRRSSPKP
;
A
#
# COMPACT_ATOMS: atom_id res chain seq x y z
N MET A 1 35.43 6.83 5.30
CA MET A 1 35.02 5.99 4.16
C MET A 1 33.51 6.06 4.08
N SER A 2 32.98 6.88 3.18
CA SER A 2 31.54 6.93 2.93
C SER A 2 31.19 5.62 2.24
N SER A 3 30.49 4.72 2.92
CA SER A 3 29.86 3.60 2.24
C SER A 3 28.71 4.19 1.44
N GLU A 4 28.97 4.53 0.17
CA GLU A 4 27.92 4.79 -0.79
C GLU A 4 26.99 3.58 -0.76
N TRP A 5 25.83 3.74 -0.12
CA TRP A 5 24.73 2.80 -0.23
C TRP A 5 24.37 2.81 -1.72
N THR A 6 24.93 1.87 -2.46
CA THR A 6 24.62 1.70 -3.87
C THR A 6 23.19 1.21 -3.87
N VAL A 7 22.24 2.13 -4.09
CA VAL A 7 20.87 1.75 -4.39
C VAL A 7 20.98 0.71 -5.49
N GLY A 8 20.57 -0.53 -5.19
CA GLY A 8 20.58 -1.61 -6.17
C GLY A 8 19.87 -1.16 -7.45
N LYS A 9 20.16 -1.81 -8.59
CA LYS A 9 19.64 -1.50 -9.92
C LYS A 9 18.35 -0.67 -9.87
N VAL A 10 18.47 0.62 -10.17
CA VAL A 10 17.32 1.55 -10.19
C VAL A 10 16.36 1.06 -11.25
N GLU A 11 15.29 0.39 -10.82
CA GLU A 11 14.24 -0.04 -11.73
C GLU A 11 13.42 1.20 -12.12
N PRO A 12 13.10 1.37 -13.42
CA PRO A 12 12.29 2.49 -13.85
C PRO A 12 10.92 2.42 -13.19
N LEU A 13 10.45 3.55 -12.66
CA LEU A 13 9.09 3.67 -12.16
C LEU A 13 8.08 3.44 -13.30
N PRO A 14 6.84 3.00 -12.99
CA PRO A 14 5.80 2.85 -13.98
C PRO A 14 5.61 4.11 -14.84
N ALA A 15 5.51 3.94 -16.16
CA ALA A 15 5.44 5.06 -17.11
C ALA A 15 4.22 5.96 -16.86
N GLU A 16 3.12 5.37 -16.39
CA GLU A 16 1.88 6.04 -16.01
C GLU A 16 2.02 7.00 -14.81
N TRP A 17 3.15 6.97 -14.10
CA TRP A 17 3.45 7.92 -13.02
C TRP A 17 4.25 9.13 -13.51
N GLN A 18 4.79 9.08 -14.72
CA GLN A 18 5.59 10.18 -15.25
C GLN A 18 4.74 11.44 -15.44
N GLY A 19 5.24 12.56 -14.91
CA GLY A 19 4.59 13.87 -15.07
C GLY A 19 3.32 14.06 -14.26
N ARG A 20 2.95 13.11 -13.39
CA ARG A 20 1.83 13.26 -12.44
C ARG A 20 2.27 12.97 -11.01
N LYS A 21 1.48 13.46 -10.06
CA LYS A 21 1.62 13.09 -8.66
C LYS A 21 1.17 11.63 -8.45
N VAL A 22 1.90 10.90 -7.62
CA VAL A 22 1.62 9.51 -7.23
C VAL A 22 0.95 9.52 -5.86
N GLY A 23 -0.23 8.90 -5.75
CA GLY A 23 -0.93 8.71 -4.48
C GLY A 23 -0.52 7.44 -3.77
N LEU A 24 -0.89 7.30 -2.50
CA LEU A 24 -0.62 6.08 -1.72
C LEU A 24 -1.28 4.85 -2.36
N MET A 25 -2.50 5.00 -2.90
CA MET A 25 -3.19 3.90 -3.58
C MET A 25 -2.42 3.40 -4.80
N ASP A 26 -1.80 4.29 -5.59
CA ASP A 26 -0.94 3.89 -6.70
C ASP A 26 0.26 3.05 -6.21
N ALA A 27 0.91 3.48 -5.12
CA ALA A 27 2.04 2.77 -4.52
C ALA A 27 1.64 1.39 -3.96
N LEU A 28 0.45 1.26 -3.37
CA LEU A 28 -0.07 -0.02 -2.88
C LEU A 28 -0.35 -1.00 -4.03
N LEU A 29 -0.97 -0.54 -5.12
CA LEU A 29 -1.16 -1.39 -6.31
C LEU A 29 0.16 -1.81 -6.94
N TYR A 30 1.15 -0.92 -6.91
CA TYR A 30 2.50 -1.27 -7.34
C TYR A 30 3.11 -2.35 -6.43
N ALA A 31 3.05 -2.21 -5.10
CA ALA A 31 3.50 -3.24 -4.17
C ALA A 31 2.85 -4.60 -4.45
N ARG A 32 1.54 -4.62 -4.69
CA ARG A 32 0.80 -5.83 -5.07
C ARG A 32 1.37 -6.46 -6.33
N LYS A 33 1.55 -5.66 -7.39
CA LYS A 33 2.12 -6.12 -8.66
C LYS A 33 3.51 -6.71 -8.44
N ARG A 34 4.36 -6.10 -7.62
CA ARG A 34 5.70 -6.61 -7.30
C ARG A 34 5.66 -7.98 -6.64
N ILE A 35 4.79 -8.18 -5.65
CA ILE A 35 4.61 -9.50 -5.03
C ILE A 35 4.16 -10.54 -6.07
N MET A 36 3.20 -10.20 -6.94
CA MET A 36 2.76 -11.09 -8.02
C MET A 36 3.88 -11.43 -9.03
N GLU A 37 4.80 -10.50 -9.27
CA GLU A 37 6.02 -10.70 -10.07
C GLU A 37 7.12 -11.47 -9.31
N ARG A 38 6.81 -12.05 -8.15
CA ARG A 38 7.74 -12.75 -7.25
C ARG A 38 8.88 -11.86 -6.75
N ARG A 39 8.60 -10.56 -6.61
CA ARG A 39 9.48 -9.60 -5.94
C ARG A 39 8.95 -9.39 -4.53
N GLY A 40 9.81 -9.50 -3.53
CA GLY A 40 9.38 -9.32 -2.13
C GLY A 40 8.86 -7.91 -1.85
N LEU A 41 8.03 -7.81 -0.80
CA LEU A 41 7.44 -6.56 -0.31
C LEU A 41 8.54 -5.55 0.07
N TRP A 42 9.70 -6.04 0.53
CA TRP A 42 10.86 -5.21 0.88
C TRP A 42 11.27 -4.22 -0.21
N SER A 43 11.00 -4.54 -1.48
CA SER A 43 11.34 -3.67 -2.61
C SER A 43 10.53 -2.37 -2.65
N VAL A 44 9.45 -2.28 -1.87
CA VAL A 44 8.61 -1.07 -1.74
C VAL A 44 8.65 -0.51 -0.31
N THR A 45 8.56 -1.36 0.70
CA THR A 45 8.38 -0.91 2.11
C THR A 45 9.63 -1.05 2.97
N GLY A 46 10.70 -1.67 2.45
CA GLY A 46 11.94 -1.93 3.18
C GLY A 46 11.91 -3.15 4.10
N GLY A 47 10.81 -3.90 4.17
CA GLY A 47 10.69 -5.16 4.91
C GLY A 47 9.63 -6.11 4.33
N GLU A 48 9.59 -7.34 4.85
CA GLU A 48 8.70 -8.41 4.32
C GLU A 48 7.42 -8.61 5.15
N THR A 49 7.21 -7.80 6.18
CA THR A 49 6.12 -8.01 7.15
C THR A 49 4.95 -7.07 6.93
N ILE A 50 3.78 -7.45 7.44
CA ILE A 50 2.60 -6.60 7.43
C ILE A 50 2.81 -5.30 8.22
N GLU A 51 3.63 -5.32 9.26
CA GLU A 51 4.02 -4.11 10.01
C GLU A 51 4.88 -3.17 9.15
N SER A 52 5.73 -3.71 8.27
CA SER A 52 6.48 -2.89 7.30
C SER A 52 5.53 -2.17 6.35
N LEU A 53 4.49 -2.85 5.85
CA LEU A 53 3.45 -2.22 5.03
C LEU A 53 2.65 -1.18 5.83
N PHE A 54 2.27 -1.49 7.06
CA PHE A 54 1.56 -0.57 7.93
C PHE A 54 2.36 0.71 8.18
N HIS A 55 3.62 0.60 8.59
CA HIS A 55 4.49 1.77 8.79
C HIS A 55 4.72 2.56 7.50
N PHE A 56 4.83 1.88 6.36
CA PHE A 56 4.91 2.53 5.06
C PHE A 56 3.67 3.41 4.79
N THR A 57 2.45 2.90 5.03
CA THR A 57 1.21 3.68 4.83
C THR A 57 1.15 4.91 5.75
N ILE A 58 1.53 4.78 7.03
CA ILE A 58 1.58 5.90 7.98
C ILE A 58 2.63 6.93 7.57
N GLY A 59 3.82 6.47 7.20
CA GLY A 59 4.92 7.33 6.77
C GLY A 59 4.56 8.12 5.51
N TRP A 60 3.90 7.48 4.55
CA TRP A 60 3.40 8.16 3.35
C TRP A 60 2.34 9.20 3.68
N ALA A 61 1.32 8.86 4.47
CA ALA A 61 0.28 9.80 4.89
C ALA A 61 0.87 11.01 5.65
N SER A 62 1.84 10.75 6.53
CA SER A 62 2.57 11.80 7.25
C SER A 62 3.37 12.69 6.29
N ASN A 63 4.07 12.10 5.31
CA ASN A 63 4.80 12.87 4.30
C ASN A 63 3.86 13.75 3.46
N THR A 64 2.72 13.23 3.02
CA THR A 64 1.68 13.99 2.33
C THR A 64 1.23 15.19 3.19
N GLN A 65 0.96 14.96 4.47
CA GLN A 65 0.56 16.02 5.40
C GLN A 65 1.67 17.07 5.61
N PHE A 66 2.94 16.65 5.77
CA PHE A 66 4.06 17.57 5.96
C PHE A 66 4.27 18.52 4.77
N ASN A 67 3.82 18.12 3.58
CA ASN A 67 3.84 18.95 2.38
C ASN A 67 2.56 19.78 2.17
N GLY A 68 1.65 19.79 3.16
CA GLY A 68 0.41 20.56 3.12
C GLY A 68 -0.64 19.99 2.17
N GLU A 69 -0.53 18.70 1.85
CA GLU A 69 -1.39 18.03 0.88
C GLU A 69 -2.36 17.07 1.58
N SER A 70 -3.35 16.59 0.81
CA SER A 70 -4.22 15.49 1.22
C SER A 70 -4.24 14.41 0.14
N ASP A 71 -4.51 13.17 0.56
CA ASP A 71 -4.71 12.03 -0.32
C ASP A 71 -6.15 11.52 -0.11
N GLN A 72 -7.10 12.09 -0.85
CA GLN A 72 -8.52 11.77 -0.68
C GLN A 72 -8.82 10.32 -1.09
N GLU A 73 -8.13 9.78 -2.10
CA GLU A 73 -8.35 8.39 -2.53
C GLU A 73 -7.92 7.41 -1.43
N TRP A 74 -6.86 7.74 -0.68
CA TRP A 74 -6.46 6.99 0.52
C TRP A 74 -7.50 7.06 1.65
N CYS A 75 -8.01 8.26 1.97
CA CYS A 75 -9.06 8.41 2.99
C CYS A 75 -10.32 7.60 2.62
N ASP A 76 -10.76 7.72 1.36
CA ASP A 76 -11.93 7.01 0.85
C ASP A 76 -11.74 5.48 0.88
N PHE A 77 -10.51 5.00 0.67
CA PHE A 77 -10.18 3.59 0.81
C PHE A 77 -10.28 3.12 2.26
N LEU A 78 -9.79 3.90 3.22
CA LEU A 78 -9.90 3.54 4.64
C LEU A 78 -11.34 3.47 5.11
N ASP A 79 -12.17 4.44 4.72
CA ASP A 79 -13.60 4.44 5.04
C ASP A 79 -14.29 3.20 4.44
N TRP A 80 -14.02 2.89 3.18
CA TRP A 80 -14.55 1.69 2.52
C TRP A 80 -14.04 0.39 3.17
N LEU A 81 -12.77 0.34 3.57
CA LEU A 81 -12.18 -0.83 4.23
C LEU A 81 -12.88 -1.13 5.56
N ASP A 82 -13.21 -0.09 6.33
CA ASP A 82 -13.97 -0.21 7.58
C ASP A 82 -15.40 -0.76 7.34
N GLU A 83 -15.99 -0.49 6.18
CA GLU A 83 -17.31 -1.05 5.80
C GLU A 83 -17.23 -2.54 5.47
N VAL A 84 -16.21 -2.97 4.72
CA VAL A 84 -16.09 -4.36 4.23
C VAL A 84 -15.36 -5.30 5.18
N GLU A 85 -14.54 -4.76 6.09
CA GLU A 85 -13.78 -5.51 7.09
C GLU A 85 -14.06 -4.92 8.49
N PRO A 86 -15.31 -4.97 8.99
CA PRO A 86 -15.70 -4.29 10.23
C PRO A 86 -14.95 -4.79 11.47
N ALA A 87 -14.45 -6.04 11.44
CA ALA A 87 -13.59 -6.59 12.50
C ALA A 87 -12.25 -5.85 12.60
N ALA A 88 -11.77 -5.27 11.49
CA ALA A 88 -10.48 -4.59 11.41
C ALA A 88 -10.48 -3.16 11.96
N ARG A 89 -11.66 -2.58 12.17
CA ARG A 89 -11.83 -1.19 12.60
C ARG A 89 -11.20 -0.87 13.95
N TYR A 90 -11.27 -1.80 14.91
CA TYR A 90 -10.93 -1.52 16.31
C TYR A 90 -9.47 -1.80 16.66
N GLU A 91 -8.90 -2.90 16.16
CA GLU A 91 -7.53 -3.32 16.46
C GLU A 91 -6.53 -2.93 15.35
N GLY A 92 -7.03 -2.45 14.22
CA GLY A 92 -6.27 -2.17 13.01
C GLY A 92 -6.22 -3.37 12.07
N TRP A 93 -6.32 -3.08 10.77
CA TRP A 93 -6.29 -4.09 9.71
C TRP A 93 -5.04 -4.97 9.74
N HIS A 94 -3.88 -4.41 10.10
CA HIS A 94 -2.61 -5.14 10.10
C HIS A 94 -2.59 -6.25 11.17
N VAL A 95 -3.16 -6.02 12.35
CA VAL A 95 -3.30 -7.02 13.41
C VAL A 95 -4.35 -8.06 13.02
N THR A 96 -5.50 -7.58 12.55
CA THR A 96 -6.65 -8.43 12.19
C THR A 96 -6.28 -9.43 11.12
N PHE A 97 -5.69 -8.95 10.02
CA PHE A 97 -5.37 -9.80 8.88
C PHE A 97 -4.22 -10.75 9.19
N LEU A 98 -3.25 -10.34 10.01
CA LEU A 98 -2.19 -11.26 10.45
C LEU A 98 -2.75 -12.42 11.26
N ARG A 99 -3.68 -12.14 12.19
CA ARG A 99 -4.35 -13.17 12.98
C ARG A 99 -5.17 -14.12 12.11
N GLU A 100 -5.98 -13.59 11.20
CA GLU A 100 -6.80 -14.39 10.28
C GLU A 100 -5.96 -15.25 9.32
N CYS A 101 -4.76 -14.79 8.97
CA CYS A 101 -3.81 -15.54 8.17
C CYS A 101 -2.93 -16.50 9.01
N GLY A 102 -3.19 -16.66 10.31
CA GLY A 102 -2.45 -17.58 11.17
C GLY A 102 -1.00 -17.16 11.41
N GLY A 103 -0.70 -15.86 11.37
CA GLY A 103 0.66 -15.32 11.48
C GLY A 103 1.44 -15.29 10.16
N ASP A 104 0.83 -15.67 9.04
CA ASP A 104 1.46 -15.57 7.72
C ASP A 104 1.42 -14.12 7.21
N HIS A 105 2.57 -13.45 7.28
CA HIS A 105 2.72 -12.06 6.86
C HIS A 105 2.48 -11.85 5.36
N GLU A 106 2.94 -12.74 4.49
CA GLU A 106 2.77 -12.57 3.04
C GLU A 106 1.29 -12.66 2.67
N ARG A 107 0.57 -13.64 3.24
CA ARG A 107 -0.88 -13.76 3.04
C ARG A 107 -1.64 -12.57 3.61
N ALA A 108 -1.24 -12.07 4.78
CA ALA A 108 -1.90 -10.91 5.39
C ALA A 108 -1.66 -9.62 4.60
N VAL A 109 -0.44 -9.42 4.08
CA VAL A 109 -0.09 -8.33 3.16
C VAL A 109 -0.92 -8.43 1.89
N LEU A 110 -0.98 -9.61 1.26
CA LEU A 110 -1.77 -9.81 0.05
C LEU A 110 -3.25 -9.58 0.30
N LYS A 111 -3.80 -10.00 1.45
CA LYS A 111 -5.18 -9.70 1.83
C LYS A 111 -5.45 -8.19 1.81
N PHE A 112 -4.59 -7.38 2.43
CA PHE A 112 -4.75 -5.92 2.41
C PHE A 112 -4.61 -5.33 1.00
N LEU A 113 -3.60 -5.76 0.26
CA LEU A 113 -3.33 -5.26 -1.09
C LEU A 113 -4.42 -5.67 -2.10
N ASP A 114 -5.05 -6.83 -1.92
CA ASP A 114 -6.20 -7.26 -2.71
C ASP A 114 -7.43 -6.39 -2.42
N ARG A 115 -7.65 -5.98 -1.16
CA ARG A 115 -8.69 -4.98 -0.82
C ARG A 115 -8.43 -3.63 -1.48
N ALA A 116 -7.18 -3.16 -1.49
CA ALA A 116 -6.80 -1.94 -2.20
C ALA A 116 -7.08 -2.04 -3.72
N HIS A 117 -6.75 -3.20 -4.32
CA HIS A 117 -7.04 -3.47 -5.72
C HIS A 117 -8.54 -3.55 -6.03
N GLU A 118 -9.32 -4.20 -5.16
CA GLU A 118 -10.78 -4.27 -5.25
C GLU A 118 -11.41 -2.87 -5.23
N PHE A 119 -11.07 -2.05 -4.23
CA PHE A 119 -11.55 -0.68 -4.11
C PHE A 119 -11.29 0.15 -5.38
N VAL A 120 -10.05 0.12 -5.88
CA VAL A 120 -9.68 0.85 -7.09
C VAL A 120 -10.45 0.34 -8.30
N SER A 121 -10.63 -0.98 -8.40
CA SER A 121 -11.39 -1.60 -9.50
C SER A 121 -12.86 -1.17 -9.48
N LEU A 122 -13.48 -1.06 -8.30
CA LEU A 122 -14.87 -0.60 -8.16
C LEU A 122 -15.01 0.89 -8.53
N ARG A 123 -14.11 1.73 -8.03
CA ARG A 123 -14.22 3.19 -8.19
C ARG A 123 -13.77 3.70 -9.55
N ARG A 124 -12.67 3.17 -10.11
CA ARG A 124 -12.15 3.63 -11.40
C ARG A 124 -12.88 3.02 -12.60
N SER A 125 -13.66 1.95 -12.40
CA SER A 125 -14.54 1.36 -13.43
C SER A 125 -15.94 1.97 -13.47
N SER A 126 -16.31 2.75 -12.44
CA SER A 126 -17.59 3.46 -12.42
C SER A 126 -17.50 4.70 -13.34
N PRO A 127 -18.42 4.90 -14.30
CA PRO A 127 -18.48 6.13 -15.06
C PRO A 127 -18.60 7.30 -14.07
N LYS A 128 -17.78 8.34 -14.23
CA LYS A 128 -18.03 9.61 -13.54
C LYS A 128 -19.47 10.05 -13.86
N PRO A 129 -20.31 10.37 -12.85
CA PRO A 129 -21.57 11.04 -13.11
C PRO A 129 -21.35 12.39 -13.80
#